data_AF-A0A419KWG5-F1
#
_entry.id   AF-A0A419KWG5-F1
#
_cell.length_a   1.000
_cell.length_b   1.000
_cell.length_c   1.000
_cell.angle_alpha   90.00
_cell.angle_beta   90.00
_cell.angle_gamma   90.00
#
_symmetry.space_group_name_H-M   'P 1'
#
loop_
_entity.id
_entity.type
_entity.pdbx_description
1 polymer ?
#
loop_
_entity_poly.entity_id
_entity_poly.type
_entity_poly.pdbx_seq_one_letter_code
_entity_poly.pdbx_strand_id
1 'polypeptide(L)'
;MRLFAKISDPDLFLKMIYEAGTAFYSTIKGNEVEAIYFSSNRTIYFKDEMTPAQYQNLKAQAYPVETISIDNTCNQVEISQLMEE
;
A
#
# COMPACT_ATOMS: atom_id res chain seq x y z
N MET A 1 11.00 -15.76 8.81
CA MET A 1 11.53 -14.68 7.94
C MET A 1 10.33 -13.95 7.36
N ARG A 2 10.17 -12.64 7.58
CA ARG A 2 9.14 -11.83 6.90
C ARG A 2 9.79 -11.25 5.65
N LEU A 3 9.20 -11.49 4.48
CA LEU A 3 9.70 -10.93 3.23
C LEU A 3 9.23 -9.47 3.12
N PHE A 4 10.17 -8.54 2.99
CA PHE A 4 9.87 -7.15 2.65
C PHE A 4 10.29 -6.89 1.21
N ALA A 5 9.35 -6.44 0.37
CA ALA A 5 9.62 -6.12 -1.02
C ALA A 5 9.17 -4.68 -1.32
N LYS A 6 10.01 -3.93 -2.04
CA LYS A 6 9.64 -2.65 -2.64
C LYS A 6 9.44 -2.85 -4.13
N ILE A 7 8.31 -2.37 -4.65
CA ILE A 7 7.92 -2.53 -6.06
C ILE A 7 7.59 -1.18 -6.65
N SER A 8 8.12 -0.92 -7.84
CA SER A 8 7.82 0.27 -8.63
C SER A 8 6.79 0.02 -9.74
N ASP A 9 6.57 -1.24 -10.11
CA ASP A 9 5.57 -1.60 -11.13
C ASP A 9 4.17 -1.69 -10.50
N PRO A 10 3.23 -0.80 -10.89
CA PRO A 10 1.89 -0.77 -10.31
C PRO A 10 1.06 -2.02 -10.64
N ASP A 11 1.21 -2.61 -11.83
CA ASP A 11 0.48 -3.81 -12.22
C ASP A 11 0.97 -5.03 -11.43
N LEU A 12 2.28 -5.12 -11.18
CA LEU A 12 2.85 -6.16 -10.33
C LEU A 12 2.38 -6.01 -8.87
N PHE A 13 2.33 -4.79 -8.34
CA PHE A 13 1.80 -4.54 -7.00
C PHE A 13 0.35 -4.99 -6.88
N LEU A 14 -0.52 -4.57 -7.80
CA LEU A 14 -1.94 -4.92 -7.81
C LEU A 14 -2.16 -6.43 -7.92
N LYS A 15 -1.36 -7.14 -8.73
CA LYS A 15 -1.42 -8.61 -8.84
C LYS A 15 -1.04 -9.34 -7.56
N MET A 16 -0.28 -8.69 -6.69
CA MET A 16 0.15 -9.27 -5.42
C MET A 16 -0.81 -9.00 -4.26
N ILE A 17 -1.75 -8.07 -4.43
CA ILE A 17 -2.87 -7.93 -3.51
C ILE A 17 -3.74 -9.17 -3.65
N TYR A 18 -3.90 -9.88 -2.55
CA TYR A 18 -4.62 -11.15 -2.49
C TYR A 18 -5.54 -11.14 -1.27
N GLU A 19 -6.69 -11.82 -1.37
CA GLU A 19 -7.79 -11.77 -0.39
C GLU A 19 -7.39 -12.10 1.06
N ALA A 20 -6.33 -12.90 1.25
CA ALA A 20 -5.84 -13.27 2.58
C ALA A 20 -4.97 -12.19 3.27
N GLY A 21 -4.83 -11.00 2.68
CA GLY A 21 -4.06 -9.90 3.24
C GLY A 21 -4.85 -8.59 3.30
N THR A 22 -4.16 -7.52 3.66
CA THR A 22 -4.75 -6.18 3.81
C THR A 22 -3.84 -5.17 3.13
N ALA A 23 -4.41 -4.35 2.25
CA ALA A 23 -3.72 -3.25 1.61
C ALA A 23 -4.21 -1.90 2.15
N PHE A 24 -3.30 -0.96 2.30
CA PHE A 24 -3.56 0.43 2.65
C PHE A 24 -2.95 1.34 1.59
N TYR A 25 -3.56 2.49 1.33
CA TYR A 25 -3.02 3.47 0.41
C TYR A 25 -3.28 4.92 0.84
N SER A 26 -2.35 5.80 0.50
CA SER A 26 -2.48 7.26 0.61
C SER A 26 -2.16 7.89 -0.75
N THR A 27 -2.87 8.98 -1.07
CA THR A 27 -2.61 9.76 -2.29
C THR A 27 -1.67 10.91 -1.92
N ILE A 28 -0.49 10.96 -2.53
CA ILE A 28 0.52 11.98 -2.20
C ILE A 28 0.24 13.26 -2.98
N LYS A 29 0.26 13.16 -4.32
CA LYS A 29 0.10 14.31 -5.21
C LYS A 29 -0.33 13.88 -6.59
N GLY A 30 -1.42 14.44 -7.10
CA GLY A 30 -1.93 14.10 -8.42
C GLY A 30 -2.23 12.60 -8.52
N ASN A 31 -1.48 11.90 -9.36
CA ASN A 31 -1.62 10.45 -9.57
C ASN A 31 -0.58 9.62 -8.81
N GLU A 32 0.30 10.24 -8.02
CA GLU A 32 1.28 9.55 -7.19
C GLU A 32 0.61 8.97 -5.94
N VAL A 33 0.82 7.67 -5.73
CA VAL A 33 0.20 6.91 -4.65
C VAL A 33 1.27 6.18 -3.86
N GLU A 34 1.12 6.20 -2.55
CA GLU A 34 1.87 5.36 -1.63
C GLU A 34 0.95 4.27 -1.11
N ALA A 35 1.37 3.00 -1.24
CA ALA A 35 0.57 1.87 -0.85
C ALA A 35 1.42 0.80 -0.18
N ILE A 36 0.81 0.08 0.75
CA ILE A 36 1.44 -1.05 1.40
C ILE A 36 0.45 -2.19 1.56
N TYR A 37 0.91 -3.40 1.27
CA TYR A 37 0.15 -4.63 1.46
C TYR A 37 0.83 -5.51 2.51
N PHE A 38 0.02 -6.03 3.43
CA PHE A 38 0.42 -6.98 4.45
C PHE A 38 -0.30 -8.30 4.27
N SER A 39 0.43 -9.40 4.41
CA SER A 39 -0.15 -10.70 4.72
C SER A 39 0.69 -11.41 5.77
N SER A 40 0.30 -12.63 6.13
CA SER A 40 0.94 -13.45 7.16
C SER A 40 2.46 -13.61 7.03
N ASN A 41 3.02 -13.55 5.81
CA ASN A 41 4.45 -13.77 5.56
C ASN A 41 5.14 -12.71 4.68
N ARG A 42 4.42 -11.71 4.17
CA ARG A 42 4.97 -10.68 3.26
C ARG A 42 4.44 -9.30 3.57
N THR A 43 5.33 -8.33 3.38
CA THR A 43 5.03 -6.90 3.35
C THR A 43 5.53 -6.36 2.02
N ILE A 44 4.65 -5.73 1.26
CA ILE A 44 4.96 -5.20 -0.06
C ILE A 44 4.66 -3.72 -0.05
N TYR A 45 5.68 -2.91 -0.31
CA TYR A 45 5.59 -1.47 -0.39
C TYR A 45 5.64 -0.99 -1.84
N PHE A 46 4.77 -0.05 -2.18
CA PHE A 46 4.68 0.61 -3.47
C PHE A 46 4.62 2.13 -3.26
N LYS A 47 5.37 2.87 -4.07
CA LYS A 47 5.28 4.33 -4.13
C LYS A 47 5.69 4.78 -5.52
N ASP A 48 4.68 5.07 -6.33
CA ASP A 48 4.86 5.56 -7.70
C ASP A 48 3.53 6.10 -8.25
N GLU A 49 3.54 6.57 -9.49
CA GLU A 49 2.35 6.98 -10.21
C GLU A 49 1.47 5.79 -10.61
N MET A 50 0.15 5.98 -10.57
CA MET A 50 -0.81 5.03 -11.10
C MET A 50 -1.67 5.67 -12.20
N THR A 51 -2.00 4.90 -13.23
CA THR A 51 -3.06 5.28 -14.17
C THR A 51 -4.42 5.33 -13.48
N PRO A 52 -5.41 6.04 -14.02
CA PRO A 52 -6.76 6.08 -13.44
C PRO A 52 -7.38 4.69 -13.25
N ALA A 53 -7.15 3.76 -14.18
CA ALA A 53 -7.66 2.40 -14.08
C ALA A 53 -7.00 1.60 -12.95
N GLN A 54 -5.66 1.71 -12.80
CA GLN A 54 -4.92 1.09 -11.71
C GLN A 54 -5.34 1.65 -10.35
N TYR A 55 -5.55 2.96 -10.26
CA TYR A 55 -6.00 3.61 -9.04
C TYR A 55 -7.41 3.16 -8.63
N GLN A 56 -8.34 3.02 -9.58
CA GLN A 56 -9.67 2.47 -9.28
C GLN A 56 -9.59 1.00 -8.82
N ASN A 57 -8.70 0.21 -9.41
CA ASN A 57 -8.47 -1.15 -8.98
C ASN A 57 -7.89 -1.22 -7.54
N LEU A 58 -6.93 -0.35 -7.23
CA LEU A 58 -6.39 -0.20 -5.87
C LEU A 58 -7.49 0.15 -4.88
N LYS A 59 -8.35 1.13 -5.20
CA LYS A 59 -9.47 1.56 -4.35
C LYS A 59 -10.46 0.45 -4.02
N ALA A 60 -10.66 -0.50 -4.94
CA ALA A 60 -11.54 -1.63 -4.72
C ALA A 60 -10.96 -2.68 -3.74
N GLN A 61 -9.64 -2.69 -3.55
CA GLN A 61 -8.94 -3.75 -2.81
C GLN A 61 -8.18 -3.25 -1.56
N ALA A 62 -8.02 -1.93 -1.40
CA ALA A 62 -7.21 -1.31 -0.36
C ALA A 62 -7.98 -0.25 0.41
N TYR A 63 -7.62 -0.07 1.69
CA TYR A 63 -8.21 0.93 2.56
C TYR A 63 -7.49 2.29 2.41
N PRO A 64 -8.22 3.39 2.24
CA PRO A 64 -7.62 4.72 2.25
C PRO A 64 -7.11 5.06 3.65
N VAL A 65 -5.93 5.67 3.71
CA VAL A 65 -5.28 6.13 4.95
C VAL A 65 -4.67 7.50 4.71
N GLU A 66 -4.44 8.27 5.77
CA GLU A 66 -3.81 9.59 5.66
C GLU A 66 -2.35 9.45 5.29
N THR A 67 -1.62 8.67 6.09
CA THR A 67 -0.18 8.52 5.95
C THR A 67 0.26 7.09 6.20
N ILE A 68 1.35 6.72 5.53
CA ILE A 68 2.05 5.45 5.70
C ILE A 68 3.49 5.83 6.04
N SER A 69 3.99 5.36 7.18
CA SER A 69 5.38 5.57 7.60
C SER A 69 6.04 4.23 7.89
N ILE A 70 7.23 4.01 7.33
CA ILE A 70 7.98 2.76 7.51
C ILE A 70 9.20 3.07 8.38
N ASP A 71 9.22 2.50 9.59
CA ASP A 71 10.40 2.50 10.44
C ASP A 71 11.26 1.27 10.14
N ASN A 72 12.32 1.49 9.35
CA ASN A 72 13.28 0.45 9.00
C ASN A 72 14.19 0.03 10.17
N THR A 73 14.26 0.82 11.25
CA THR A 73 15.06 0.50 12.44
C THR A 73 14.34 -0.54 13.28
N CYS A 74 13.04 -0.35 13.50
CA CYS A 74 12.20 -1.24 14.29
C CYS A 74 11.46 -2.29 13.45
N ASN A 75 11.55 -2.22 12.11
CA ASN A 75 10.76 -3.02 11.15
C ASN A 75 9.25 -2.91 11.40
N GLN A 76 8.79 -1.69 11.64
CA GLN A 76 7.38 -1.39 11.89
C GLN A 76 6.84 -0.52 10.77
N VAL A 77 5.52 -0.63 10.56
CA VAL A 77 4.80 0.29 9.69
C VAL A 77 3.72 0.93 10.53
N GLU A 78 3.71 2.25 10.49
CA GLU A 78 2.69 3.08 11.09
C GLU A 78 1.68 3.50 10.02
N ILE A 79 0.40 3.32 10.34
CA ILE A 79 -0.72 3.66 9.48
C ILE A 79 -1.60 4.64 10.25
N SER A 80 -1.75 5.86 9.73
CA SER A 80 -2.67 6.85 10.29
C SER A 80 -3.99 6.83 9.53
N GLN A 81 -5.09 6.56 10.22
CA GLN A 81 -6.44 6.58 9.66
C GLN A 81 -7.14 7.88 10.03
N LEU A 82 -7.95 8.42 9.11
CA LEU A 82 -8.96 9.43 9.45
C LEU A 82 -9.96 8.78 10.43
N MET A 83 -10.08 9.29 11.65
CA MET A 83 -11.25 8.99 12.47
C MET A 83 -12.43 9.72 11.83
N GLU A 84 -13.40 8.98 11.29
CA GLU A 84 -14.75 9.52 11.08
C GLU A 84 -15.39 9.69 12.48
N GLU A 85 -15.64 10.94 12.88
CA GLU A 85 -16.44 11.30 14.07
C GLU A 85 -17.91 10.91 13.92
#